data_AF-A0A1H2VFG9-F1
#
_entry.id   AF-A0A1H2VFG9-F1
#
_cell.length_a   1.000
_cell.length_b   1.000
_cell.length_c   1.000
_cell.angle_alpha   90.00
_cell.angle_beta   90.00
_cell.angle_gamma   90.00
#
_symmetry.space_group_name_H-M   'P 1'
#
loop_
_entity.id
_entity.type
_entity.pdbx_description
1 polymer ?
#
loop_
_entity_poly.entity_id
_entity_poly.type
_entity_poly.pdbx_seq_one_letter_code
_entity_poly.pdbx_strand_id
1 'polypeptide(L)'
;MIWTITPWVFYVICAIVTLIIGGVAGYALHRAGANRSKRIERLLSPLLAVFMVGLFFYLSFSFADRLQPGEQLITSDSLEEAQETKAIIPLGSYAVLDNVYAFGYYKSDQWDGSDVLVRVQVTGEEAFLESYEPYIAGNGLFFNHSRVEFEEAYEKEWRAPAQEAESRLLNGGSLELDGVTIEAEQTE
;
A
#
# COMPACT_ATOMS: atom_id res chain seq x y z
N MET A 1 6.73 7.79 -8.09
CA MET A 1 5.78 8.89 -7.80
C MET A 1 4.45 8.28 -7.44
N ILE A 2 3.90 8.56 -6.26
CA ILE A 2 2.60 8.06 -5.81
C ILE A 2 1.59 9.20 -5.85
N TRP A 3 0.37 8.93 -6.32
CA TRP A 3 -0.69 9.95 -6.35
C TRP A 3 -1.78 9.57 -5.37
N THR A 4 -2.20 10.51 -4.53
CA THR A 4 -3.35 10.37 -3.64
C THR A 4 -4.46 11.31 -4.11
N ILE A 5 -5.68 10.78 -4.25
CA ILE A 5 -6.84 11.56 -4.69
C ILE A 5 -8.10 11.16 -3.91
N THR A 6 -9.11 12.02 -3.89
CA THR A 6 -10.38 11.66 -3.25
C THR A 6 -11.03 10.47 -3.97
N PRO A 7 -11.59 9.46 -3.26
CA PRO A 7 -12.09 8.24 -3.88
C PRO A 7 -13.13 8.45 -4.99
N TRP A 8 -14.01 9.44 -4.87
CA TRP A 8 -15.00 9.72 -5.92
C TRP A 8 -14.35 10.20 -7.22
N VAL A 9 -13.26 10.97 -7.15
CA VAL A 9 -12.50 11.42 -8.33
C VAL A 9 -11.88 10.22 -9.03
N PHE A 10 -11.33 9.28 -8.26
CA PHE A 10 -10.79 8.03 -8.80
C PHE A 10 -11.84 7.23 -9.57
N TYR A 11 -13.05 7.07 -9.03
CA TYR A 11 -14.14 6.39 -9.73
C TYR A 11 -14.58 7.11 -11.00
N VAL A 12 -14.58 8.45 -11.00
CA VAL A 12 -14.85 9.25 -12.20
C VAL A 12 -13.78 9.00 -13.27
N ILE A 13 -12.50 8.97 -12.90
CA ILE A 13 -11.40 8.65 -13.83
C ILE A 13 -11.60 7.24 -14.41
N CYS A 14 -11.88 6.24 -13.56
CA CYS A 14 -12.15 4.87 -14.02
C CYS A 14 -13.32 4.84 -15.01
N ALA A 15 -14.41 5.57 -14.73
CA ALA A 15 -15.56 5.65 -15.62
C ALA A 15 -15.18 6.29 -16.98
N ILE A 16 -14.42 7.39 -16.98
CA ILE A 16 -13.96 8.05 -18.22
C ILE A 16 -13.08 7.11 -19.04
N VAL A 17 -12.10 6.45 -18.41
CA VAL A 17 -11.21 5.48 -19.09
C VAL A 17 -12.01 4.34 -19.69
N THR A 18 -12.95 3.79 -18.92
CA THR A 18 -13.84 2.71 -19.38
C THR A 18 -14.66 3.17 -20.58
N LEU A 19 -15.25 4.38 -20.55
CA LEU A 19 -16.01 4.94 -21.68
C LEU A 19 -15.16 5.15 -22.93
N ILE A 20 -13.92 5.62 -22.79
CA ILE A 20 -13.00 5.79 -23.92
C ILE A 20 -12.70 4.44 -24.57
N ILE A 21 -12.32 3.44 -23.78
CA ILE A 21 -12.04 2.08 -24.26
C ILE A 21 -13.29 1.47 -24.90
N GLY A 22 -14.44 1.63 -24.27
CA GLY A 22 -15.74 1.18 -24.78
C GLY A 22 -16.10 1.81 -26.12
N GLY A 23 -15.87 3.12 -26.26
CA GLY A 23 -16.09 3.85 -27.51
C GLY A 23 -15.19 3.35 -28.63
N VAL A 24 -13.90 3.13 -28.35
CA VAL A 24 -12.93 2.58 -29.32
C VAL A 24 -13.31 1.15 -29.71
N ALA A 25 -13.64 0.30 -28.74
CA ALA A 25 -14.06 -1.08 -28.99
C ALA A 25 -15.38 -1.13 -29.76
N GLY A 26 -16.35 -0.30 -29.40
CA GLY A 26 -17.64 -0.18 -30.10
C GLY A 26 -17.46 0.31 -31.54
N TYR A 27 -16.62 1.31 -31.77
CA TYR A 27 -16.28 1.79 -33.12
C TYR A 27 -15.60 0.69 -33.95
N ALA A 28 -14.62 -0.01 -33.37
CA ALA A 28 -13.94 -1.12 -34.04
C ALA A 28 -14.92 -2.26 -34.39
N LEU A 29 -15.82 -2.63 -33.48
CA LEU A 29 -16.86 -3.63 -33.69
C LEU A 29 -17.84 -3.21 -34.79
N HIS A 30 -18.28 -1.95 -34.80
CA HIS A 30 -19.14 -1.42 -35.85
C HIS A 30 -18.45 -1.45 -37.21
N ARG A 31 -17.19 -1.01 -37.29
CA ARG A 31 -16.40 -1.01 -38.53
C ARG A 31 -16.11 -2.42 -39.06
N ALA A 32 -15.78 -3.36 -38.18
CA ALA A 32 -15.56 -4.77 -38.55
C ALA A 32 -16.87 -5.53 -38.83
N GLY A 33 -17.98 -5.07 -38.26
CA GLY A 33 -19.31 -5.65 -38.36
C GLY A 33 -20.19 -5.11 -39.50
N ALA A 34 -19.71 -4.12 -40.26
CA ALA A 34 -20.49 -3.42 -41.29
C ALA A 34 -21.13 -4.34 -42.36
N ASN A 35 -20.62 -5.57 -42.55
CA ASN A 35 -21.16 -6.60 -43.46
C ASN A 35 -21.73 -7.84 -42.74
N ARG A 36 -21.90 -7.82 -41.40
CA ARG A 36 -22.41 -8.96 -40.61
C ARG A 36 -23.93 -8.90 -40.44
N SER A 37 -24.54 -10.05 -40.13
CA SER A 37 -25.99 -10.10 -39.92
C SER A 37 -26.43 -9.35 -38.66
N LYS A 38 -27.62 -8.72 -38.70
CA LYS A 38 -28.24 -8.04 -37.53
C LYS A 38 -28.32 -8.91 -36.28
N ARG A 39 -28.33 -10.25 -36.40
CA ARG A 39 -28.32 -11.17 -35.25
C ARG A 39 -26.99 -11.16 -34.50
N ILE A 40 -25.87 -11.04 -35.22
CA ILE A 40 -24.52 -11.00 -34.64
C ILE A 40 -24.31 -9.67 -33.90
N GLU A 41 -24.78 -8.57 -34.48
CA GLU A 41 -24.75 -7.25 -33.84
C GLU A 41 -25.55 -7.24 -32.53
N ARG A 42 -26.74 -7.85 -32.52
CA ARG A 42 -27.60 -7.97 -31.33
C ARG A 42 -26.97 -8.79 -30.19
N LEU A 43 -26.08 -9.72 -30.51
CA LEU A 43 -25.32 -10.53 -29.54
C LEU A 43 -24.05 -9.82 -29.05
N LEU A 44 -23.40 -9.02 -29.90
CA LEU A 44 -22.18 -8.29 -29.55
C LEU A 44 -22.45 -7.11 -28.61
N SER A 45 -23.58 -6.42 -28.73
CA SER A 45 -23.93 -5.29 -27.85
C SER A 45 -24.00 -5.66 -26.36
N PRO A 46 -24.72 -6.70 -25.92
CA PRO A 46 -24.73 -7.09 -24.52
C PRO A 46 -23.36 -7.62 -24.06
N LEU A 47 -22.61 -8.29 -24.94
CA LEU A 47 -21.26 -8.75 -24.63
C LEU A 47 -20.31 -7.57 -24.36
N LEU A 48 -20.38 -6.52 -25.18
CA LEU A 48 -19.62 -5.29 -24.97
C LEU A 48 -20.01 -4.61 -23.66
N ALA A 49 -21.30 -4.59 -23.31
CA ALA A 49 -21.76 -4.05 -22.03
C ALA A 49 -21.22 -4.85 -20.83
N VAL A 50 -21.23 -6.18 -20.89
CA VAL A 50 -20.63 -7.04 -19.85
C VAL A 50 -19.13 -6.80 -19.73
N PHE A 51 -18.42 -6.70 -20.87
CA PHE A 51 -17.00 -6.36 -20.90
C PHE A 51 -16.72 -5.00 -20.26
N MET A 52 -17.51 -3.98 -20.58
CA MET A 52 -17.42 -2.64 -20.01
C MET A 52 -17.60 -2.63 -18.50
N VAL A 53 -18.62 -3.32 -17.99
CA VAL A 53 -18.85 -3.45 -16.56
C VAL A 53 -17.68 -4.18 -15.89
N GLY A 54 -17.24 -5.29 -16.47
CA GLY A 54 -16.09 -6.06 -15.99
C GLY A 54 -14.81 -5.23 -15.95
N LEU A 55 -14.54 -4.45 -17.00
CA LEU A 55 -13.39 -3.56 -17.10
C LEU A 55 -13.43 -2.47 -16.02
N PHE A 56 -14.59 -1.84 -15.80
CA PHE A 56 -14.73 -0.84 -14.75
C PHE A 56 -14.42 -1.42 -13.37
N PHE A 57 -14.97 -2.60 -13.05
CA PHE A 57 -14.70 -3.26 -11.77
C PHE A 57 -13.25 -3.72 -11.66
N TYR A 58 -12.68 -4.26 -12.73
CA TYR A 58 -11.27 -4.65 -12.76
C TYR A 58 -10.36 -3.45 -12.45
N LEU A 59 -10.52 -2.33 -13.15
CA LEU A 59 -9.76 -1.10 -12.87
C LEU A 59 -10.01 -0.60 -11.44
N SER A 60 -11.28 -0.56 -11.02
CA SER A 60 -11.64 -0.06 -9.70
C SER A 60 -11.06 -0.89 -8.57
N PHE A 61 -10.95 -2.22 -8.73
CA PHE A 61 -10.41 -3.13 -7.71
C PHE A 61 -8.89 -3.21 -7.75
N SER A 62 -8.29 -3.26 -8.93
CA SER A 62 -6.83 -3.39 -9.07
C SER A 62 -6.07 -2.15 -8.61
N PHE A 63 -6.72 -1.00 -8.50
CA PHE A 63 -6.17 0.24 -7.98
C PHE A 63 -6.95 0.74 -6.74
N ALA A 64 -7.63 -0.16 -6.02
CA ALA A 64 -8.51 0.17 -4.91
C ALA A 64 -7.80 0.48 -3.60
N ASP A 65 -6.47 0.56 -3.56
CA ASP A 65 -5.79 0.80 -2.29
C ASP A 65 -6.22 2.16 -1.73
N ARG A 66 -6.44 2.20 -0.42
CA ARG A 66 -7.00 3.36 0.27
C ARG A 66 -6.16 3.67 1.48
N LEU A 67 -5.94 4.97 1.64
CA LEU A 67 -5.39 5.56 2.83
C LEU A 67 -6.57 6.06 3.66
N GLN A 68 -6.78 5.51 4.86
CA GLN A 68 -7.82 5.92 5.80
C GLN A 68 -7.33 7.08 6.68
N PRO A 69 -8.25 7.86 7.30
CA PRO A 69 -7.88 8.89 8.25
C PRO A 69 -7.01 8.34 9.39
N GLY A 70 -5.89 9.02 9.67
CA GLY A 70 -4.90 8.63 10.68
C GLY A 70 -3.88 7.58 10.22
N GLU A 71 -3.98 7.05 9.01
CA GLU A 71 -2.93 6.23 8.41
C GLU A 71 -1.83 7.12 7.81
N GLN A 72 -0.60 6.63 7.78
CA GLN A 72 0.53 7.35 7.18
C GLN A 72 1.00 6.63 5.91
N LEU A 73 1.16 7.38 4.84
CA LEU A 73 1.73 6.92 3.58
C LEU A 73 3.21 7.25 3.55
N ILE A 74 4.05 6.23 3.45
CA ILE A 74 5.50 6.35 3.25
C ILE A 74 5.76 6.27 1.75
N THR A 75 6.44 7.28 1.23
CA THR A 75 6.97 7.35 -0.14
C THR A 75 8.47 7.65 -0.09
N SER A 76 9.18 7.50 -1.20
CA SER A 76 10.62 7.84 -1.27
C SER A 76 10.92 9.27 -0.82
N ASP A 77 9.96 10.18 -1.02
CA ASP A 77 10.20 11.62 -0.88
C ASP A 77 9.55 12.20 0.39
N SER A 78 8.63 11.47 1.03
CA SER A 78 7.83 11.99 2.14
C SER A 78 7.06 10.93 2.92
N LEU A 79 6.74 11.28 4.17
CA LEU A 79 5.71 10.65 5.00
C LEU A 79 4.49 11.58 5.08
N GLU A 80 3.34 11.11 4.59
CA GLU A 80 2.09 11.87 4.56
C GLU A 80 1.02 11.20 5.43
N GLU A 81 0.51 11.93 6.44
CA GLU A 81 -0.65 11.47 7.21
C GLU A 81 -1.97 11.84 6.51
N ALA A 82 -2.85 10.86 6.34
CA ALA A 82 -4.18 11.10 5.81
C ALA A 82 -5.10 11.76 6.85
N GLN A 83 -5.56 12.96 6.53
CA GLN A 83 -6.65 13.62 7.26
C GLN A 83 -8.04 13.10 6.84
N GLU A 84 -8.15 12.58 5.62
CA GLU A 84 -9.38 12.07 5.02
C GLU A 84 -9.09 10.81 4.22
N THR A 85 -10.12 10.01 3.90
CA THR A 85 -9.94 8.83 3.05
C THR A 85 -9.47 9.24 1.66
N LYS A 86 -8.33 8.70 1.22
CA LYS A 86 -7.78 8.91 -0.13
C LYS A 86 -7.65 7.57 -0.86
N ALA A 87 -7.85 7.58 -2.17
CA ALA A 87 -7.43 6.49 -3.04
C ALA A 87 -5.94 6.67 -3.37
N ILE A 88 -5.18 5.59 -3.31
CA ILE A 88 -3.75 5.55 -3.64
C ILE A 88 -3.62 5.01 -5.05
N ILE A 89 -2.93 5.74 -5.92
CA ILE A 89 -2.56 5.28 -7.26
C ILE A 89 -1.08 4.91 -7.26
N PRO A 90 -0.76 3.60 -7.21
CA PRO A 90 0.61 3.13 -7.04
C PRO A 90 1.38 3.14 -8.36
N LEU A 91 2.01 4.27 -8.70
CA LEU A 91 2.94 4.36 -9.84
C LEU A 91 4.42 4.20 -9.39
N GLY A 92 4.65 3.63 -8.21
CA GLY A 92 5.96 3.37 -7.61
C GLY A 92 5.83 2.61 -6.30
N SER A 93 6.94 2.42 -5.60
CA SER A 93 6.98 1.81 -4.26
C SER A 93 6.41 2.76 -3.21
N TYR A 94 5.67 2.20 -2.26
CA TYR A 94 5.12 2.89 -1.10
C TYR A 94 4.82 1.89 0.00
N ALA A 95 4.66 2.37 1.22
CA ALA A 95 4.11 1.60 2.32
C ALA A 95 3.05 2.44 3.02
N VAL A 96 2.07 1.77 3.61
CA VAL A 96 1.08 2.39 4.48
C VAL A 96 1.28 1.85 5.88
N LEU A 97 1.44 2.79 6.81
CA LEU A 97 1.43 2.55 8.24
C LEU A 97 0.00 2.69 8.76
N ASP A 98 -0.48 1.63 9.41
CA ASP A 98 -1.75 1.66 10.11
C ASP A 98 -1.70 2.67 11.25
N ASN A 99 -2.85 3.28 11.57
CA ASN A 99 -2.98 4.26 12.66
C ASN A 99 -2.49 3.71 14.02
N VAL A 100 -2.64 2.40 14.25
CA VAL A 100 -2.12 1.74 15.47
C VAL A 100 -0.59 1.88 15.62
N TYR A 101 0.12 2.18 14.54
CA TYR A 101 1.56 2.36 14.49
C TYR A 101 1.98 3.82 14.26
N ALA A 102 1.06 4.79 14.38
CA ALA A 102 1.37 6.22 14.17
C ALA A 102 2.46 6.74 15.13
N PHE A 103 2.63 6.09 16.29
CA PHE A 103 3.70 6.36 17.26
C PHE A 103 4.82 5.32 17.24
N GLY A 104 4.87 4.45 16.23
CA GLY A 104 5.77 3.32 16.15
C GLY A 104 5.10 1.99 16.47
N TYR A 105 5.76 0.90 16.07
CA TYR A 105 5.40 -0.47 16.41
C TYR A 105 5.94 -0.83 17.79
N TYR A 106 5.08 -1.33 18.66
CA TYR A 106 5.43 -1.75 20.01
C TYR A 106 5.38 -3.27 20.13
N LYS A 107 6.42 -3.87 20.71
CA LYS A 107 6.51 -5.31 20.98
C LYS A 107 7.06 -5.54 22.37
N SER A 108 6.35 -6.31 23.18
CA SER A 108 6.91 -6.87 24.42
C SER A 108 7.77 -8.07 24.08
N ASP A 109 9.01 -8.09 24.57
CA ASP A 109 9.98 -9.16 24.42
C ASP A 109 10.69 -9.41 25.76
N GLN A 110 11.46 -10.50 25.84
CA GLN A 110 12.23 -10.84 27.03
C GLN A 110 13.72 -10.90 26.67
N TRP A 111 14.51 -10.01 27.25
CA TRP A 111 15.96 -9.91 27.03
C TRP A 111 16.69 -10.21 28.34
N ASP A 112 17.60 -11.19 28.32
CA ASP A 112 18.34 -11.68 29.50
C ASP A 112 17.48 -11.91 30.76
N GLY A 113 16.23 -12.35 30.56
CA GLY A 113 15.27 -12.66 31.62
C GLY A 113 14.44 -11.48 32.13
N SER A 114 14.68 -10.27 31.63
CA SER A 114 13.89 -9.06 31.91
C SER A 114 12.83 -8.84 30.85
N ASP A 115 11.63 -8.42 31.26
CA ASP A 115 10.59 -7.99 30.33
C ASP A 115 10.93 -6.59 29.80
N VAL A 116 10.90 -6.45 28.47
CA VAL A 116 11.28 -5.22 27.75
C VAL A 116 10.19 -4.85 26.77
N LEU A 117 9.82 -3.58 26.75
CA LEU A 117 8.97 -3.01 25.71
C LEU A 117 9.85 -2.35 24.65
N VAL A 118 9.84 -2.91 23.45
CA VAL A 118 10.57 -2.41 22.29
C VAL A 118 9.65 -1.57 21.43
N ARG A 119 10.13 -0.40 21.02
CA ARG A 119 9.45 0.53 20.13
C ARG A 119 10.29 0.72 18.87
N VAL A 120 9.69 0.46 17.71
CA VAL A 120 10.30 0.67 16.39
C VAL A 120 9.57 1.79 15.68
N GLN A 121 10.28 2.85 15.31
CA GLN A 121 9.74 4.00 14.60
C GLN A 121 10.39 4.14 13.23
N VAL A 122 9.61 4.41 12.18
CA VAL A 122 10.15 4.74 10.86
C VAL A 122 10.67 6.18 10.90
N THR A 123 11.94 6.37 10.55
CA THR A 123 12.63 7.66 10.64
C THR A 123 13.38 8.06 9.37
N GLY A 124 13.54 7.15 8.42
CA GLY A 124 14.08 7.43 7.08
C GLY A 124 13.27 6.71 6.01
N GLU A 125 12.37 7.43 5.34
CA GLU A 125 11.34 6.87 4.47
C GLU A 125 11.90 6.12 3.26
N GLU A 126 12.87 6.72 2.56
CA GLU A 126 13.51 6.11 1.39
C GLU A 126 14.26 4.84 1.77
N ALA A 127 15.14 4.93 2.79
CA ALA A 127 15.92 3.81 3.29
C ALA A 127 15.02 2.67 3.82
N PHE A 128 13.87 3.02 4.42
CA PHE A 128 12.88 2.04 4.88
C PHE A 128 12.27 1.27 3.73
N LEU A 129 11.83 1.97 2.67
CA LEU A 129 11.22 1.34 1.49
C LEU A 129 12.22 0.46 0.73
N GLU A 130 13.51 0.82 0.72
CA GLU A 130 14.56 0.03 0.07
C GLU A 130 14.97 -1.19 0.90
N SER A 131 15.24 -1.00 2.19
CA SER A 131 15.82 -2.03 3.06
C SER A 131 14.79 -3.07 3.51
N TYR A 132 13.53 -2.66 3.65
CA TYR A 132 12.46 -3.51 4.15
C TYR A 132 11.37 -3.78 3.12
N GLU A 133 11.65 -3.61 1.82
CA GLU A 133 10.78 -4.03 0.73
C GLU A 133 10.18 -5.45 0.94
N PRO A 134 10.96 -6.47 1.38
CA PRO A 134 10.43 -7.82 1.57
C PRO A 134 9.35 -7.94 2.66
N TYR A 135 9.27 -6.96 3.56
CA TYR A 135 8.33 -6.92 4.69
C TYR A 135 7.14 -5.98 4.43
N ILE A 136 7.02 -5.47 3.21
CA ILE A 136 5.87 -4.69 2.77
C ILE A 136 4.96 -5.62 1.97
N ALA A 137 3.93 -6.14 2.63
CA ALA A 137 2.96 -7.04 2.04
C ALA A 137 2.27 -6.37 0.84
N GLY A 138 2.03 -7.13 -0.23
CA GLY A 138 1.27 -6.61 -1.37
C GLY A 138 2.01 -5.56 -2.22
N ASN A 139 3.32 -5.40 -2.08
CA ASN A 139 4.12 -4.66 -3.05
C ASN A 139 4.27 -5.48 -4.35
N GLY A 140 3.36 -5.27 -5.30
CA GLY A 140 3.37 -6.01 -6.56
C GLY A 140 2.10 -5.78 -7.37
N LEU A 141 2.26 -5.14 -8.53
CA LEU A 141 1.25 -4.83 -9.55
C LEU A 141 -0.09 -5.59 -9.40
N PHE A 142 -1.14 -4.83 -9.06
CA PHE A 142 -2.58 -5.11 -9.21
C PHE A 142 -3.37 -5.71 -8.03
N PHE A 143 -2.77 -5.92 -6.87
CA PHE A 143 -3.49 -6.20 -5.62
C PHE A 143 -2.77 -5.58 -4.41
N ASN A 144 -2.49 -4.27 -4.47
CA ASN A 144 -1.69 -3.63 -3.44
C ASN A 144 -2.53 -3.29 -2.21
N HIS A 145 -2.20 -3.91 -1.09
CA HIS A 145 -2.39 -3.32 0.23
C HIS A 145 -0.98 -3.24 0.78
N SER A 146 -0.23 -2.21 0.37
CA SER A 146 1.20 -2.10 0.67
C SER A 146 1.38 -1.80 2.15
N ARG A 147 1.30 -2.82 3.01
CA ARG A 147 1.22 -2.69 4.47
C ARG A 147 2.46 -3.30 5.09
N VAL A 148 3.02 -2.62 6.07
CA VAL A 148 4.23 -3.08 6.75
C VAL A 148 3.90 -4.24 7.68
N GLU A 149 4.54 -5.38 7.48
CA GLU A 149 4.49 -6.54 8.37
C GLU A 149 5.52 -6.38 9.50
N PHE A 150 5.24 -5.42 10.41
CA PHE A 150 6.17 -5.05 11.48
C PHE A 150 6.61 -6.22 12.36
N GLU A 151 5.73 -7.18 12.64
CA GLU A 151 6.07 -8.34 13.44
C GLU A 151 7.10 -9.23 12.74
N GLU A 152 6.97 -9.43 11.44
CA GLU A 152 7.90 -10.24 10.67
C GLU A 152 9.26 -9.53 10.51
N ALA A 153 9.25 -8.23 10.24
CA ALA A 153 10.46 -7.41 10.20
C ALA A 153 11.17 -7.39 11.56
N TYR A 154 10.41 -7.34 12.67
CA TYR A 154 10.97 -7.41 14.01
C TYR A 154 11.69 -8.72 14.26
N GLU A 155 11.01 -9.85 14.08
CA GLU A 155 11.58 -11.17 14.40
C GLU A 155 12.77 -11.54 13.51
N LYS A 156 12.80 -11.06 12.25
CA LYS A 156 13.84 -11.44 11.28
C LYS A 156 15.02 -10.48 11.21
N GLU A 157 14.80 -9.17 11.30
CA GLU A 157 15.85 -8.16 11.07
C GLU A 157 16.19 -7.35 12.32
N TRP A 158 15.18 -6.94 13.11
CA TRP A 158 15.41 -5.94 14.15
C TRP A 158 15.74 -6.53 15.52
N ARG A 159 15.22 -7.72 15.84
CA ARG A 159 15.34 -8.31 17.16
C ARG A 159 16.79 -8.61 17.56
N ALA A 160 17.56 -9.25 16.70
CA ALA A 160 18.94 -9.62 17.02
C ALA A 160 19.83 -8.37 17.22
N PRO A 161 19.85 -7.37 16.32
CA PRO A 161 20.56 -6.11 16.55
C PRO A 161 20.10 -5.35 17.80
N ALA A 162 18.79 -5.36 18.09
CA ALA A 162 18.26 -4.73 19.29
C ALA A 162 18.77 -5.41 20.58
N GLN A 163 18.79 -6.75 20.61
CA GLN A 163 19.35 -7.53 21.72
C GLN A 163 20.87 -7.32 21.88
N GLU A 164 21.62 -7.28 20.78
CA GLU A 164 23.06 -6.97 20.84
C GLU A 164 23.34 -5.56 21.40
N ALA A 165 22.40 -4.63 21.20
CA ALA A 165 22.45 -3.26 21.70
C ALA A 165 21.72 -3.05 23.04
N GLU A 166 21.28 -4.12 23.72
CA GLU A 166 20.43 -4.07 24.92
C GLU A 166 20.95 -3.09 25.97
N SER A 167 22.23 -3.21 26.34
CA SER A 167 22.85 -2.35 27.36
C SER A 167 22.76 -0.86 27.02
N ARG A 168 22.77 -0.49 25.74
CA ARG A 168 22.60 0.90 25.31
C ARG A 168 21.13 1.31 25.35
N LEU A 169 20.24 0.45 24.85
CA LEU A 169 18.81 0.74 24.76
C LEU A 169 18.19 0.91 26.14
N LEU A 170 18.47 0.00 27.08
CA LEU A 170 17.94 0.05 28.45
C LEU A 170 18.47 1.23 29.29
N ASN A 171 19.55 1.88 28.85
CA ASN A 171 20.06 3.12 29.46
C ASN A 171 19.47 4.39 28.81
N GLY A 172 18.36 4.28 28.09
CA GLY A 172 17.66 5.40 27.43
C GLY A 172 18.28 5.83 26.10
N GLY A 173 19.11 4.98 25.48
CA GLY A 173 19.63 5.21 24.14
C GLY A 173 18.71 4.67 23.04
N SER A 174 19.03 5.02 21.78
CA SER A 174 18.37 4.47 20.59
C SER A 174 19.35 3.66 19.73
N LEU A 175 18.82 2.79 18.88
CA LEU A 175 19.52 2.11 17.80
C LEU A 175 18.95 2.60 16.46
N GLU A 176 19.80 3.25 15.67
CA GLU A 176 19.49 3.63 14.29
C GLU A 176 19.84 2.46 13.35
N LEU A 177 18.86 2.00 12.58
CA LEU A 177 19.02 1.10 11.44
C LEU A 177 18.55 1.82 10.17
N ASP A 178 18.75 1.20 9.01
CA ASP A 178 18.38 1.81 7.73
C ASP A 178 16.87 2.08 7.66
N GLY A 179 16.48 3.34 7.88
CA GLY A 179 15.08 3.79 7.82
C GLY A 179 14.25 3.59 9.08
N VAL A 180 14.79 3.00 10.16
CA VAL A 180 14.09 2.86 11.44
C VAL A 180 14.98 3.20 12.64
N THR A 181 14.34 3.73 13.67
CA THR A 181 14.93 3.94 14.99
C THR A 181 14.25 3.02 15.99
N ILE A 182 15.06 2.31 16.78
CA ILE A 182 14.60 1.38 17.81
C ILE A 182 14.94 1.97 19.19
N GLU A 183 13.95 2.00 20.05
CA GLU A 183 14.05 2.35 21.47
C GLU A 183 13.55 1.17 22.31
N ALA A 184 14.05 1.01 23.53
CA ALA A 184 13.55 0.00 24.44
C ALA A 184 13.54 0.50 25.88
N GLU A 185 12.53 0.06 26.64
CA GLU A 185 12.43 0.33 28.06
C GLU A 185 12.15 -0.96 28.83
N GLN A 186 12.79 -1.11 29.98
CA GLN A 186 12.51 -2.24 30.87
C GLN A 186 11.15 -2.03 31.53
N THR A 187 10.31 -3.06 31.50
CA THR A 187 8.99 -3.06 32.15
C THR A 187 9.04 -3.84 33.47
N GLU A 188 8.28 -3.36 34.47
CA GLU A 188 8.22 -3.95 35.83
C GLU A 188 7.47 -5.30 35.89
#